data_AF-A0A8H4UW22-F1
#
_entry.id   AF-A0A8H4UW22-F1
#
_cell.length_a   1.000
_cell.length_b   1.000
_cell.length_c   1.000
_cell.angle_alpha   90.00
_cell.angle_beta   90.00
_cell.angle_gamma   90.00
#
_symmetry.space_group_name_H-M   'P 1'
#
loop_
_entity.id
_entity.type
_entity.pdbx_description
1 polymer ?
#
loop_
_entity_poly.entity_id
_entity_poly.type
_entity_poly.pdbx_seq_one_letter_code
_entity_poly.pdbx_strand_id
1 'polypeptide(L)'
;MLRGHSSPKEMILGELKKRVDRIDIAGCEPGEEDAFYVADMGEVYRQHMRWKMNLGRIKPFYAVKCNPDPEVLRLMAKLGNGFDCASKTEIDLALKTGIDPSRIIYAQPCKTRSYLRYARQKGVKQMTFDNADELYKIKNDFPDAELYLRI
;
A
#
# COMPACT_ATOMS: atom_id res chain seq x y z
N MET A 1 34.44 -18.00 10.52
CA MET A 1 33.47 -18.27 11.60
C MET A 1 32.30 -17.30 11.48
N LEU A 2 31.24 -17.68 10.74
CA LEU A 2 30.01 -16.89 10.64
C LEU A 2 29.09 -17.30 11.79
N ARG A 3 28.84 -16.36 12.71
CA ARG A 3 27.97 -16.58 13.88
C ARG A 3 26.55 -16.94 13.40
N GLY A 4 25.98 -17.98 14.00
CA GLY A 4 24.65 -18.51 13.68
C GLY A 4 23.56 -17.46 13.78
N HIS A 5 23.13 -16.93 12.64
CA HIS A 5 21.93 -16.12 12.56
C HIS A 5 20.73 -17.08 12.45
N SER A 6 19.77 -16.92 13.37
CA SER A 6 18.48 -17.61 13.27
C SER A 6 17.83 -17.31 11.92
N SER A 7 17.21 -18.31 11.32
CA SER A 7 16.49 -18.13 10.05
C SER A 7 15.32 -17.15 10.24
N PRO A 8 14.86 -16.45 9.17
CA PRO A 8 13.70 -15.57 9.28
C PRO A 8 12.46 -16.27 9.83
N LYS A 9 12.27 -17.56 9.52
CA LYS A 9 11.18 -18.38 10.06
C LYS A 9 11.29 -18.56 11.57
N GLU A 10 12.50 -18.79 12.09
CA GLU A 10 12.73 -18.90 13.54
C GLU A 10 12.50 -17.58 14.25
N MET A 11 12.90 -16.46 13.62
CA MET A 11 12.66 -15.12 14.17
C MET A 11 11.17 -14.80 14.23
N ILE A 12 10.42 -15.07 13.15
CA ILE A 12 8.96 -14.88 13.11
C ILE A 12 8.28 -15.74 14.17
N LEU A 13 8.62 -17.03 14.24
CA LEU A 13 8.04 -17.96 15.22
C LEU A 13 8.38 -17.52 16.66
N GLY A 14 9.60 -17.05 16.89
CA GLY A 14 10.03 -16.53 18.17
C GLY A 14 9.22 -15.30 18.60
N GLU A 15 8.97 -14.37 17.69
CA GLU A 15 8.18 -13.17 18.00
C GLU A 15 6.69 -13.47 18.20
N LEU A 16 6.12 -14.38 17.38
CA LEU A 16 4.76 -14.89 17.58
C LEU A 16 4.60 -15.48 18.99
N LYS A 17 5.48 -16.40 19.39
CA LYS A 17 5.44 -17.02 20.72
C LYS A 17 5.53 -15.97 21.83
N LYS A 18 6.51 -15.07 21.75
CA LYS A 18 6.68 -13.99 22.74
C LYS A 18 5.46 -13.10 22.88
N ARG A 19 4.69 -12.87 21.81
CA ARG A 19 3.46 -12.06 21.88
C ARG A 19 2.31 -12.87 22.46
N VAL A 20 2.14 -14.13 22.04
CA VAL A 20 1.13 -15.04 22.61
C VAL A 20 1.33 -15.20 24.12
N ASP A 21 2.57 -15.41 24.57
CA ASP A 21 2.90 -15.60 25.99
C ASP A 21 2.61 -14.37 26.85
N ARG A 22 2.39 -13.18 26.26
CA ARG A 22 2.08 -11.93 26.97
C ARG A 22 0.59 -11.59 26.99
N ILE A 23 -0.25 -12.31 26.25
CA ILE A 23 -1.69 -12.03 26.23
C ILE A 23 -2.31 -12.64 27.49
N ASP A 24 -2.87 -11.77 28.34
CA ASP A 24 -3.64 -12.17 29.51
C ASP A 24 -5.13 -12.27 29.17
N ILE A 25 -5.58 -13.46 28.76
CA ILE A 25 -6.98 -13.72 28.40
C ILE A 25 -7.97 -13.58 29.57
N ALA A 26 -7.51 -13.47 30.82
CA ALA A 26 -8.38 -13.40 31.99
C ALA A 26 -8.56 -11.96 32.51
N GLY A 27 -7.61 -11.07 32.21
CA GLY A 27 -7.53 -9.72 32.76
C GLY A 27 -7.23 -8.61 31.76
N CYS A 28 -7.27 -8.87 30.46
CA CYS A 28 -6.93 -7.87 29.45
C CYS A 28 -8.07 -6.86 29.16
N GLU A 29 -7.67 -5.68 28.67
CA GLU A 29 -8.60 -4.69 28.16
C GLU A 29 -9.11 -5.04 26.75
N PRO A 30 -10.29 -4.53 26.32
CA PRO A 30 -10.80 -4.78 24.98
C PRO A 30 -9.78 -4.43 23.87
N GLY A 31 -9.44 -5.42 23.05
CA GLY A 31 -8.51 -5.30 21.92
C GLY A 31 -7.08 -5.77 22.20
N GLU A 32 -6.71 -6.06 23.45
CA GLU A 32 -5.36 -6.55 23.78
C GLU A 32 -5.13 -8.01 23.38
N GLU A 33 -6.21 -8.78 23.27
CA GLU A 33 -6.25 -10.17 22.81
C GLU A 33 -6.64 -10.33 21.32
N ASP A 34 -6.76 -9.21 20.59
CA ASP A 34 -7.11 -9.23 19.17
C ASP A 34 -6.10 -10.03 18.34
N ALA A 35 -6.61 -10.59 17.25
CA ALA A 35 -5.77 -11.28 16.28
C ALA A 35 -4.67 -10.35 15.75
N PHE A 36 -3.45 -10.88 15.70
CA PHE A 36 -2.27 -10.17 15.21
C PHE A 36 -1.52 -11.02 14.19
N TYR A 37 -0.59 -10.39 13.47
CA TYR A 37 0.31 -11.07 12.56
C TYR A 37 1.73 -10.54 12.70
N VAL A 38 2.70 -11.37 12.31
CA VAL A 38 4.12 -11.00 12.23
C VAL A 38 4.57 -11.15 10.78
N ALA A 39 5.16 -10.10 10.23
CA ALA A 39 5.62 -10.07 8.83
C ALA A 39 7.14 -9.89 8.75
N ASP A 40 7.77 -10.62 7.83
CA ASP A 40 9.19 -10.45 7.50
C ASP A 40 9.36 -9.30 6.49
N MET A 41 9.71 -8.12 6.99
CA MET A 41 10.03 -6.96 6.15
C MET A 41 11.25 -7.17 5.25
N GLY A 42 12.17 -8.06 5.65
CA GLY A 42 13.28 -8.49 4.80
C GLY A 42 12.80 -9.25 3.57
N GLU A 43 11.74 -10.05 3.69
CA GLU A 43 11.15 -10.75 2.55
C GLU A 43 10.48 -9.77 1.58
N VAL A 44 9.75 -8.78 2.10
CA VAL A 44 9.17 -7.70 1.29
C VAL A 44 10.25 -6.97 0.48
N TYR A 45 11.38 -6.64 1.11
CA TYR A 45 12.53 -6.05 0.44
C TYR A 45 13.13 -6.97 -0.63
N ARG A 46 13.34 -8.26 -0.33
CA ARG A 46 13.88 -9.24 -1.28
C ARG A 46 12.98 -9.40 -2.50
N GLN A 47 11.66 -9.44 -2.32
CA GLN A 47 10.70 -9.49 -3.43
C GLN A 47 10.78 -8.24 -4.30
N HIS A 48 10.92 -7.06 -3.71
CA HIS A 48 11.11 -5.82 -4.47
C HIS A 48 12.43 -5.83 -5.26
N MET A 49 13.55 -6.28 -4.67
CA MET A 49 14.82 -6.43 -5.38
C MET A 49 14.71 -7.42 -6.54
N ARG A 50 14.00 -8.54 -6.34
CA ARG A 50 13.73 -9.51 -7.41
C ARG A 50 12.97 -8.85 -8.58
N TRP A 51 11.98 -8.01 -8.30
CA TRP A 51 11.30 -7.22 -9.34
C TRP A 51 12.30 -6.32 -10.08
N LYS A 52 13.10 -5.54 -9.36
CA LYS A 52 14.07 -4.62 -9.97
C LYS A 52 15.09 -5.32 -10.86
N MET A 53 15.54 -6.52 -10.48
CA MET A 53 16.48 -7.32 -11.26
C MET A 53 15.86 -7.86 -12.56
N ASN A 54 14.61 -8.34 -12.50
CA ASN A 54 13.97 -9.01 -13.64
C ASN A 54 13.16 -8.05 -14.54
N LEU A 55 12.71 -6.92 -13.99
CA LEU A 55 11.82 -5.95 -14.63
C LEU A 55 12.38 -4.52 -14.49
N GLY A 56 13.68 -4.34 -14.72
CA GLY A 56 14.39 -3.08 -14.45
C GLY A 56 13.83 -1.84 -15.17
N ARG A 57 13.14 -2.02 -16.30
CA ARG A 57 12.48 -0.95 -17.07
C ARG A 57 11.08 -0.59 -16.54
N ILE A 58 10.52 -1.39 -15.64
CA ILE A 58 9.16 -1.21 -15.10
C ILE A 58 9.25 -0.56 -13.73
N LYS A 59 8.60 0.59 -13.57
CA LYS A 59 8.41 1.23 -12.27
C LYS A 59 7.20 0.61 -11.57
N PRO A 60 7.37 -0.08 -10.43
CA PRO A 60 6.25 -0.71 -9.74
C PRO A 60 5.39 0.34 -9.03
N PHE A 61 4.07 0.10 -9.06
CA PHE A 61 3.09 0.76 -8.20
C PHE A 61 2.52 -0.30 -7.26
N TYR A 62 2.73 -0.13 -5.96
CA TYR A 62 2.27 -1.08 -4.96
C TYR A 62 0.77 -0.92 -4.73
N ALA A 63 0.01 -2.00 -4.87
CA ALA A 63 -1.42 -2.01 -4.60
C ALA A 63 -1.67 -1.95 -3.08
N VAL A 64 -2.13 -0.80 -2.59
CA VAL A 64 -2.26 -0.54 -1.13
C VAL A 64 -3.23 -1.52 -0.48
N LYS A 65 -4.29 -1.92 -1.19
CA LYS A 65 -5.28 -2.92 -0.73
C LYS A 65 -4.68 -4.27 -0.32
N CYS A 66 -3.48 -4.64 -0.82
CA CYS A 66 -2.86 -5.92 -0.51
C CYS A 66 -2.36 -5.98 0.94
N ASN A 67 -1.75 -4.90 1.41
CA ASN A 67 -1.41 -4.70 2.81
C ASN A 67 -1.20 -3.19 3.07
N PRO A 68 -2.14 -2.51 3.75
CA PRO A 68 -2.06 -1.07 4.02
C PRO A 68 -1.19 -0.73 5.24
N ASP A 69 -0.44 -1.69 5.78
CA ASP A 69 0.43 -1.48 6.94
C ASP A 69 1.41 -0.31 6.72
N PRO A 70 1.48 0.68 7.63
CA PRO A 70 2.32 1.86 7.46
C PRO A 70 3.81 1.57 7.24
N GLU A 71 4.35 0.49 7.82
CA GLU A 71 5.76 0.12 7.65
C GLU A 71 6.02 -0.47 6.26
N VAL A 72 5.08 -1.27 5.74
CA VAL A 72 5.12 -1.75 4.34
C VAL A 72 5.07 -0.58 3.38
N LEU A 73 4.13 0.35 3.55
CA LEU A 73 4.01 1.51 2.67
C LEU A 73 5.26 2.40 2.75
N ARG A 74 5.80 2.65 3.95
CA ARG A 74 7.02 3.44 4.11
C ARG A 74 8.22 2.77 3.44
N LEU A 75 8.35 1.45 3.55
CA LEU A 75 9.39 0.70 2.83
C LEU A 75 9.23 0.85 1.32
N MET A 76 8.04 0.62 0.77
CA MET A 76 7.78 0.76 -0.68
C MET A 76 8.07 2.17 -1.19
N ALA A 77 7.69 3.20 -0.43
CA ALA A 77 7.96 4.60 -0.77
C ALA A 77 9.47 4.89 -0.84
N LYS A 78 10.23 4.44 0.18
CA LYS A 78 11.70 4.56 0.25
C LYS A 78 12.41 3.82 -0.88
N LEU A 79 11.85 2.70 -1.34
CA LEU A 79 12.36 1.92 -2.47
C LEU A 79 12.02 2.53 -3.85
N GLY A 80 11.27 3.64 -3.89
CA GLY A 80 10.99 4.36 -5.13
C GLY A 80 9.70 3.94 -5.85
N ASN A 81 8.85 3.12 -5.20
CA ASN A 81 7.60 2.64 -5.80
C ASN A 81 6.52 3.71 -5.82
N GLY A 82 5.64 3.70 -6.81
CA GLY A 82 4.36 4.39 -6.71
C GLY A 82 3.34 3.60 -5.88
N PHE A 83 2.13 4.12 -5.76
CA PHE A 83 1.00 3.44 -5.13
C PHE A 83 -0.20 3.38 -6.06
N ASP A 84 -0.78 2.20 -6.15
CA ASP A 84 -2.11 1.97 -6.72
C ASP A 84 -3.12 1.99 -5.57
N CYS A 85 -4.00 2.99 -5.58
CA CYS A 85 -5.00 3.23 -4.56
C CYS A 85 -6.41 3.07 -5.13
N ALA A 86 -7.29 2.39 -4.39
CA ALA A 86 -8.70 2.17 -4.72
C ALA A 86 -9.66 3.02 -3.86
N SER A 87 -9.16 3.76 -2.87
CA SER A 87 -10.02 4.57 -2.00
C SER A 87 -9.35 5.85 -1.53
N LYS A 88 -10.16 6.80 -1.02
CA LYS A 88 -9.67 7.99 -0.32
C LYS A 88 -8.71 7.61 0.82
N THR A 89 -9.06 6.60 1.61
CA THR A 89 -8.25 6.15 2.75
C THR A 89 -6.89 5.65 2.29
N GLU A 90 -6.83 4.91 1.19
CA GLU A 90 -5.57 4.43 0.63
C GLU A 90 -4.71 5.57 0.08
N ILE A 91 -5.33 6.57 -0.58
CA ILE A 91 -4.64 7.80 -0.99
C ILE A 91 -4.04 8.51 0.23
N ASP A 92 -4.78 8.61 1.33
CA ASP A 92 -4.31 9.25 2.57
C ASP A 92 -3.13 8.51 3.19
N LEU A 93 -3.20 7.18 3.22
CA LEU A 93 -2.10 6.33 3.70
C LEU A 93 -0.85 6.49 2.83
N ALA A 94 -1.00 6.48 1.50
CA ALA A 94 0.10 6.71 0.58
C ALA A 94 0.73 8.10 0.78
N LEU A 95 -0.07 9.16 0.86
CA LEU A 95 0.41 10.53 1.08
C LEU A 95 1.11 10.71 2.44
N LYS A 96 0.65 10.01 3.48
CA LYS A 96 1.31 10.02 4.81
C LYS A 96 2.74 9.47 4.78
N THR A 97 3.11 8.70 3.76
CA THR A 97 4.51 8.26 3.58
C THR A 97 5.45 9.39 3.11
N GLY A 98 4.92 10.55 2.73
CA GLY A 98 5.68 11.67 2.18
C GLY A 98 5.98 11.53 0.68
N ILE A 99 5.31 10.61 -0.01
CA ILE A 99 5.46 10.43 -1.47
C ILE A 99 4.84 11.61 -2.24
N ASP A 100 5.43 11.92 -3.39
CA ASP A 100 4.85 12.88 -4.33
C ASP A 100 3.50 12.36 -4.89
N PRO A 101 2.42 13.17 -4.92
CA PRO A 101 1.12 12.76 -5.47
C PRO A 101 1.17 12.25 -6.92
N SER A 102 2.14 12.67 -7.73
CA SER A 102 2.36 12.15 -9.10
C SER A 102 2.79 10.68 -9.14
N ARG A 103 3.06 10.06 -8.00
CA ARG A 103 3.37 8.63 -7.87
C ARG A 103 2.18 7.83 -7.34
N ILE A 104 0.98 8.40 -7.33
CA ILE A 104 -0.25 7.71 -6.92
C ILE A 104 -1.18 7.59 -8.13
N ILE A 105 -1.69 6.38 -8.39
CA ILE A 105 -2.75 6.12 -9.37
C ILE A 105 -4.04 5.84 -8.59
N TYR A 106 -5.10 6.62 -8.83
CA TYR A 106 -6.42 6.34 -8.28
C TYR A 106 -7.19 5.38 -9.19
N ALA A 107 -7.12 4.08 -8.90
CA ALA A 107 -7.52 3.02 -9.82
C ALA A 107 -8.91 2.40 -9.55
N GLN A 108 -9.74 3.08 -8.76
CA GLN A 108 -11.11 2.66 -8.44
C GLN A 108 -12.00 2.72 -9.70
N PRO A 109 -12.72 1.65 -10.10
CA PRO A 109 -13.54 1.66 -11.32
C PRO A 109 -14.72 2.63 -11.28
N CYS A 110 -15.33 2.78 -10.09
CA CYS A 110 -16.48 3.65 -9.87
C CYS A 110 -16.13 4.67 -8.79
N LYS A 111 -15.65 5.85 -9.17
CA LYS A 111 -15.27 6.89 -8.21
C LYS A 111 -16.48 7.73 -7.83
N THR A 112 -16.58 8.04 -6.54
CA THR A 112 -17.53 9.03 -6.05
C THR A 112 -17.05 10.43 -6.45
N ARG A 113 -17.96 11.30 -6.90
CA ARG A 113 -17.62 12.67 -7.33
C ARG A 113 -16.91 13.48 -6.24
N SER A 114 -17.27 13.29 -4.97
CA SER A 114 -16.57 13.90 -3.83
C SER A 114 -15.11 13.45 -3.74
N TYR A 115 -14.82 12.19 -4.04
CA TYR A 115 -13.46 11.64 -4.02
C TYR A 115 -12.65 12.04 -5.26
N LEU A 116 -13.29 12.30 -6.40
CA LEU A 116 -12.63 12.94 -7.54
C LEU A 116 -12.16 14.35 -7.20
N ARG A 117 -13.03 15.16 -6.60
CA ARG A 117 -12.65 16.51 -6.12
C ARG A 117 -11.56 16.46 -5.06
N TYR A 118 -11.61 15.44 -4.19
CA TYR A 118 -10.56 15.20 -3.22
C TYR A 118 -9.21 14.86 -3.87
N ALA A 119 -9.18 13.92 -4.81
CA ALA A 119 -7.97 13.56 -5.56
C ALA A 119 -7.39 14.79 -6.27
N ARG A 120 -8.26 15.63 -6.87
CA ARG A 120 -7.87 16.92 -7.45
C ARG A 120 -7.20 17.84 -6.42
N GLN A 121 -7.82 18.03 -5.25
CA GLN A 121 -7.27 18.88 -4.19
C GLN A 121 -5.91 18.38 -3.69
N LYS A 122 -5.70 17.06 -3.67
CA LYS A 122 -4.43 16.43 -3.26
C LYS A 122 -3.40 16.32 -4.38
N GLY A 123 -3.72 16.74 -5.60
CA GLY A 123 -2.81 16.65 -6.74
C GLY A 123 -2.61 15.24 -7.30
N VAL A 124 -3.47 14.27 -6.93
CA VAL A 124 -3.44 12.90 -7.46
C VAL A 124 -4.16 12.88 -8.80
N LYS A 125 -3.41 13.19 -9.87
CA LYS A 125 -3.95 13.34 -11.23
C LYS A 125 -4.14 12.03 -11.98
N GLN A 126 -3.25 11.07 -11.76
CA GLN A 126 -3.24 9.81 -12.46
C GLN A 126 -4.39 8.91 -11.98
N MET A 127 -5.21 8.42 -12.89
CA MET A 127 -6.32 7.53 -12.55
C MET A 127 -6.73 6.62 -13.70
N THR A 128 -7.31 5.48 -13.37
CA THR A 128 -7.87 4.58 -14.38
C THR A 128 -9.33 4.90 -14.65
N PHE A 129 -9.87 4.46 -15.78
CA PHE A 129 -11.31 4.36 -16.00
C PHE A 129 -11.61 3.07 -16.77
N ASP A 130 -12.80 2.53 -16.55
CA ASP A 130 -13.20 1.22 -17.03
C ASP A 130 -14.42 1.29 -17.97
N ASN A 131 -15.07 2.46 -18.09
CA ASN A 131 -16.21 2.69 -18.97
C ASN A 131 -16.37 4.18 -19.33
N ALA A 132 -17.23 4.47 -20.30
CA ALA A 132 -17.47 5.82 -20.81
C ALA A 132 -18.12 6.75 -19.75
N ASP A 133 -19.01 6.23 -18.91
CA ASP A 133 -19.68 7.04 -17.88
C ASP A 133 -18.69 7.56 -16.84
N GLU A 134 -17.73 6.73 -16.45
CA GLU A 134 -16.65 7.13 -15.56
C GLU A 134 -15.73 8.16 -16.22
N LEU A 135 -15.42 8.01 -17.52
CA LEU A 135 -14.66 9.00 -18.28
C LEU A 135 -15.35 10.37 -18.28
N TYR A 136 -16.66 10.42 -18.59
CA TYR A 136 -17.41 11.67 -18.57
C TYR A 136 -17.54 12.27 -17.17
N LYS A 137 -17.69 11.44 -16.14
CA LYS A 137 -17.70 11.88 -14.75
C LYS A 137 -16.37 12.54 -14.37
N ILE A 138 -15.24 11.89 -14.69
CA ILE A 138 -13.90 12.42 -14.46
C ILE A 138 -13.71 13.73 -15.23
N LYS A 139 -14.08 13.79 -16.51
CA LYS A 139 -14.01 15.03 -17.32
C LYS A 139 -14.73 16.20 -16.66
N ASN A 140 -15.86 15.96 -15.99
CA ASN A 140 -16.66 17.01 -15.35
C ASN A 140 -16.07 17.46 -14.00
N ASP A 141 -15.61 16.56 -13.14
CA ASP A 141 -15.10 16.93 -11.80
C ASP A 141 -13.58 17.21 -11.78
N PHE A 142 -12.82 16.59 -12.68
CA PHE A 142 -11.37 16.66 -12.74
C PHE A 142 -10.85 16.60 -14.20
N PRO A 143 -11.12 17.64 -15.02
CA PRO A 143 -10.70 17.70 -16.43
C PRO A 143 -9.18 17.59 -16.66
N ASP A 144 -8.35 17.96 -15.69
CA ASP A 144 -6.88 17.92 -15.79
C ASP A 144 -6.29 16.55 -15.35
N ALA A 145 -7.14 15.54 -15.14
CA ALA A 145 -6.72 14.20 -14.77
C ALA A 145 -5.94 13.51 -15.91
N GLU A 146 -4.94 12.71 -15.54
CA GLU A 146 -4.17 11.87 -16.43
C GLU A 146 -4.80 10.47 -16.44
N LEU A 147 -5.27 10.02 -17.59
CA LEU A 147 -6.16 8.87 -17.68
C LEU A 147 -5.54 7.64 -18.32
N TYR A 148 -5.75 6.50 -17.68
CA TYR A 148 -5.44 5.17 -18.20
C TYR A 148 -6.74 4.40 -18.46
N LEU A 149 -6.96 3.96 -19.70
CA LEU A 149 -8.04 3.04 -20.03
C LEU A 149 -7.66 1.63 -19.53
N ARG A 150 -8.51 0.99 -18.74
CA ARG A 150 -8.34 -0.42 -18.37
C ARG A 150 -8.93 -1.31 -19.47
N ILE A 151 -8.13 -2.26 -19.97
CA ILE A 151 -8.45 -3.21 -21.05
C ILE A 151 -8.46 -4.65 -20.55
#